data_AF-A0AAV1I5G1-F1
#
_entry.id   AF-A0AAV1I5G1-F1
#
_cell.length_a   1.000
_cell.length_b   1.000
_cell.length_c   1.000
_cell.angle_alpha   90.00
_cell.angle_beta   90.00
_cell.angle_gamma   90.00
#
_symmetry.space_group_name_H-M   'P 1'
#
loop_
_entity.id
_entity.type
_entity.pdbx_description
1 polymer ?
#
loop_
_entity_poly.entity_id
_entity_poly.type
_entity_poly.pdbx_seq_one_letter_code
_entity_poly.pdbx_strand_id
1 'polypeptide(L)'
;MKKRTGISVEPSQTLNEYELKREMNIKRNNAVLQAMGITPCAQELGVRTMKPRKASRQAKSEAPCEASRISNRLAFRAKQLVSPDAAPSTDAVPSTSLEHEELLDAKDYLASTGNEVNGLVVDGQFRGWVDARVGEQYGIATSDQEVPSGSSAASVYAGPRTAGWSAIRLKSAKELRKNPNAFFYRHVAPHEKQAMGDWTAEEHELFMRTATAHGVGDKWGLFASHIPQRVGYQCSAYYRESIIPRGLVLDARFKLTRGGKAVFVG
;
A
#
# COMPACT_ATOMS: atom_id res chain seq x y z
N MET A 1 57.81 43.94 -21.62
CA MET A 1 56.39 43.92 -22.00
C MET A 1 55.66 42.82 -21.24
N LYS A 2 54.49 43.16 -20.66
CA LYS A 2 53.40 42.30 -20.18
C LYS A 2 53.59 41.47 -18.89
N LYS A 3 53.12 42.09 -17.81
CA LYS A 3 52.66 41.55 -16.52
C LYS A 3 51.61 40.43 -16.71
N ARG A 4 51.60 39.42 -15.85
CA ARG A 4 50.39 38.66 -15.50
C ARG A 4 50.29 38.56 -13.98
N THR A 5 49.41 39.39 -13.46
CA THR A 5 48.94 39.54 -12.08
C THR A 5 48.17 38.29 -11.64
N GLY A 6 48.35 37.92 -10.37
CA GLY A 6 47.58 36.87 -9.72
C GLY A 6 46.09 37.21 -9.67
N ILE A 7 45.26 36.19 -9.85
CA ILE A 7 43.82 36.26 -9.65
C ILE A 7 43.56 35.53 -8.32
N SER A 8 43.38 36.30 -7.26
CA SER A 8 42.79 35.82 -6.01
C SER A 8 41.32 35.51 -6.28
N VAL A 9 40.91 34.26 -6.15
CA VAL A 9 39.51 33.83 -6.26
C VAL A 9 38.93 33.80 -4.86
N GLU A 10 38.12 34.80 -4.53
CA GLU A 10 37.31 34.87 -3.30
C GLU A 10 36.23 33.77 -3.31
N PRO A 11 36.04 33.00 -2.23
CA PRO A 11 34.99 32.01 -2.15
C PRO A 11 33.80 32.58 -1.36
N SER A 12 32.75 33.02 -2.05
CA SER A 12 31.47 33.30 -1.39
C SER A 12 30.28 32.97 -2.29
N GLN A 13 30.08 31.68 -2.55
CA GLN A 13 28.75 31.20 -2.87
C GLN A 13 27.99 31.08 -1.54
N THR A 14 27.15 32.07 -1.26
CA THR A 14 26.19 32.02 -0.16
C THR A 14 25.26 30.83 -0.41
N LEU A 15 25.35 29.82 0.46
CA LEU A 15 24.52 28.62 0.39
C LEU A 15 23.04 29.02 0.46
N ASN A 16 22.21 28.39 -0.38
CA ASN A 16 20.78 28.62 -0.38
C ASN A 16 20.17 28.22 0.98
N GLU A 17 19.07 28.86 1.42
CA GLU A 17 18.40 28.59 2.70
C GLU A 17 18.09 27.10 2.90
N TYR A 18 17.71 26.42 1.81
CA TYR A 18 17.50 24.98 1.78
C TYR A 18 18.77 24.18 2.10
N GLU A 19 19.93 24.58 1.57
CA GLU A 19 21.21 23.91 1.79
C GLU A 19 21.70 24.10 3.23
N LEU A 20 21.54 25.31 3.78
CA LEU A 20 21.79 25.60 5.19
C LEU A 20 20.95 24.71 6.11
N LYS A 21 19.63 24.62 5.84
CA LYS A 21 18.71 23.79 6.62
C LYS A 21 19.05 22.30 6.50
N ARG A 22 19.45 21.85 5.31
CA ARG A 22 19.90 20.47 5.07
C ARG A 22 21.17 20.16 5.84
N GLU A 23 22.16 21.05 5.84
CA GLU A 23 23.40 20.88 6.60
C GLU A 23 23.17 20.87 8.11
N MET A 24 22.29 21.74 8.61
CA MET A 24 21.89 21.73 10.02
C MET A 24 21.24 20.40 10.41
N ASN A 25 20.35 19.86 9.57
CA ASN A 25 19.72 18.56 9.80
C ASN A 25 20.75 17.42 9.80
N ILE A 26 21.70 17.45 8.86
CA ILE A 26 22.79 16.46 8.80
C ILE A 26 23.65 16.54 10.08
N LYS A 27 24.03 17.74 10.52
CA LYS A 27 24.82 17.93 11.75
C LYS A 27 24.07 17.43 12.98
N ARG A 28 22.78 17.75 13.10
CA ARG A 28 21.92 17.28 14.20
C ARG A 28 21.84 15.75 14.24
N ASN A 29 21.56 15.12 13.09
CA ASN A 29 21.46 13.67 13.00
C ASN A 29 22.79 12.98 13.34
N ASN A 30 23.91 13.52 12.85
CA ASN A 30 25.25 13.00 13.16
C ASN A 30 25.59 13.13 14.65
N ALA A 31 25.21 14.23 15.30
CA ALA A 31 25.42 14.42 16.74
C ALA A 31 24.61 13.40 17.57
N VAL A 32 23.37 13.10 17.15
CA VAL A 32 22.54 12.06 17.77
C VAL A 32 23.19 10.68 17.62
N LEU A 33 23.68 10.34 16.42
CA LEU A 33 24.37 9.06 16.18
C LEU A 33 25.67 8.92 16.99
N GLN A 34 26.40 10.02 17.19
CA GLN A 34 27.59 10.05 18.04
C GLN A 34 27.23 9.91 19.52
N ALA A 35 26.21 10.61 20.00
CA ALA A 35 25.73 10.50 21.38
C ALA A 35 25.25 9.08 21.72
N MET A 36 24.71 8.37 20.73
CA MET A 36 24.29 6.97 20.86
C MET A 36 25.43 5.95 20.70
N GLY A 37 26.67 6.39 20.45
CA GLY A 37 27.82 5.49 20.27
C GLY A 37 27.77 4.63 18.99
N ILE A 38 26.88 4.94 18.05
CA ILE A 38 26.64 4.12 16.84
C ILE A 38 27.78 4.29 15.82
N THR A 39 28.32 5.50 15.69
CA THR A 39 29.43 5.80 14.77
C THR A 39 30.74 5.08 15.09
N PRO A 40 31.25 5.05 16.35
CA PRO A 40 32.43 4.26 16.68
C PRO A 40 32.17 2.75 16.54
N CYS A 41 30.99 2.27 16.93
CA CYS A 41 30.60 0.86 16.77
C CYS A 41 30.58 0.42 15.30
N ALA A 42 30.09 1.26 14.38
CA ALA A 42 30.10 0.98 12.94
C ALA A 42 31.51 0.98 12.31
N GLN A 43 32.44 1.78 12.84
CA GLN A 43 33.85 1.79 12.41
C GLN A 43 34.61 0.55 12.88
N GLU A 44 34.39 0.11 14.12
CA GLU A 44 35.00 -1.10 14.68
C GLU A 44 34.54 -2.38 13.96
N LEU A 45 33.29 -2.39 13.47
CA LEU A 45 32.72 -3.51 12.71
C LEU A 45 33.08 -3.52 11.21
N GLY A 46 33.91 -2.59 10.73
CA GLY A 46 34.39 -2.58 9.34
C GLY A 46 33.28 -2.36 8.28
N VAL A 47 32.13 -1.83 8.67
CA VAL A 47 31.00 -1.61 7.75
C VAL A 47 31.36 -0.46 6.81
N ARG A 48 31.74 -0.79 5.57
CA ARG A 48 32.01 0.20 4.52
C ARG A 48 30.75 1.01 4.23
N THR A 49 30.72 2.27 4.63
CA THR A 49 29.67 3.20 4.20
C THR A 49 29.83 3.48 2.70
N MET A 50 28.81 3.14 1.91
CA MET A 50 28.80 3.40 0.47
C MET A 50 28.81 4.91 0.24
N LYS A 51 29.73 5.39 -0.61
CA LYS A 51 29.78 6.81 -1.02
C LYS A 51 28.46 7.18 -1.71
N PRO A 52 27.84 8.34 -1.39
CA PRO A 52 26.65 8.79 -2.10
C PRO A 52 26.98 9.03 -3.58
N ARG A 53 26.20 8.42 -4.50
CA ARG A 53 26.30 8.69 -5.94
C ARG A 53 25.95 10.17 -6.17
N LYS A 54 26.90 10.94 -6.71
CA LYS A 54 26.61 12.28 -7.23
C LYS A 54 25.64 12.15 -8.40
N ALA A 55 24.44 12.71 -8.27
CA ALA A 55 23.49 12.81 -9.37
C ALA A 55 24.04 13.80 -10.42
N SER A 56 24.39 13.32 -11.61
CA SER A 56 24.74 14.18 -12.74
C SER A 56 23.46 14.81 -13.30
N ARG A 57 23.26 16.12 -13.08
CA ARG A 57 22.26 16.91 -13.78
C ARG A 57 22.85 17.39 -15.10
N GLN A 58 22.45 16.77 -16.22
CA GLN A 58 22.63 17.40 -17.53
C GLN A 58 21.60 18.52 -17.66
N ALA A 59 22.11 19.73 -17.93
CA ALA A 59 21.33 20.93 -18.18
C ALA A 59 20.52 20.77 -19.48
N LYS A 60 19.19 20.91 -19.39
CA LYS A 60 18.35 21.19 -20.55
C LYS A 60 18.26 22.71 -20.69
N SER A 61 18.74 23.23 -21.81
CA SER A 61 18.65 24.62 -22.21
C SER A 61 17.20 25.09 -22.34
N GLU A 62 16.95 26.30 -21.85
CA GLU A 62 15.67 27.01 -21.90
C GLU A 62 15.34 27.44 -23.33
N ALA A 63 14.08 27.26 -23.74
CA ALA A 63 13.51 27.90 -24.92
C ALA A 63 12.30 28.75 -24.48
N PRO A 64 12.06 29.92 -25.09
CA PRO A 64 11.16 30.93 -24.54
C PRO A 64 9.68 30.56 -24.67
N CYS A 65 8.92 31.01 -23.66
CA CYS A 65 7.49 30.92 -23.51
C CYS A 65 6.76 31.88 -24.48
N GLU A 66 5.74 31.39 -25.18
CA GLU A 66 4.72 32.24 -25.79
C GLU A 66 3.33 31.76 -25.35
N ALA A 67 2.58 32.67 -24.73
CA ALA A 67 1.31 32.40 -24.08
C ALA A 67 0.17 32.41 -25.10
N SER A 68 -0.65 31.35 -25.13
CA SER A 68 -2.06 31.51 -25.48
C SER A 68 -2.96 30.36 -24.99
N ARG A 69 -4.00 30.79 -24.26
CA ARG A 69 -5.35 30.22 -24.14
C ARG A 69 -5.57 28.94 -23.31
N ILE A 70 -5.98 29.23 -22.07
CA ILE A 70 -6.87 28.51 -21.15
C ILE A 70 -7.70 27.39 -21.83
N SER A 71 -7.60 26.16 -21.29
CA SER A 71 -8.67 25.16 -21.37
C SER A 71 -8.67 24.22 -20.15
N ASN A 72 -9.87 23.92 -19.65
CA ASN A 72 -10.21 23.24 -18.39
C ASN A 72 -9.81 21.74 -18.31
N ARG A 73 -8.52 21.41 -18.44
CA ARG A 73 -8.02 20.02 -18.32
C ARG A 73 -7.18 19.72 -17.08
N LEU A 74 -7.15 20.62 -16.11
CA LEU A 74 -6.37 20.47 -14.87
C LEU A 74 -7.08 19.72 -13.72
N ALA A 75 -8.31 19.21 -13.92
CA ALA A 75 -9.04 18.60 -12.81
C ALA A 75 -8.98 17.06 -12.72
N PHE A 76 -8.47 16.32 -13.72
CA PHE A 76 -8.66 14.85 -13.73
C PHE A 76 -7.46 13.97 -14.11
N ARG A 77 -6.28 14.54 -14.41
CA ARG A 77 -5.15 13.75 -14.96
C ARG A 77 -3.92 13.62 -14.05
N ALA A 78 -3.97 14.10 -12.81
CA ALA A 78 -2.84 14.02 -11.88
C ALA A 78 -2.89 12.86 -10.87
N LYS A 79 -3.88 11.95 -10.97
CA LYS A 79 -3.94 10.71 -10.17
C LYS A 79 -4.24 9.51 -11.06
N GLN A 80 -3.28 9.06 -11.87
CA GLN A 80 -3.24 7.69 -12.39
C GLN A 80 -1.95 7.41 -13.15
N LEU A 81 -0.85 7.31 -12.39
CA LEU A 81 0.27 6.42 -12.70
C LEU A 81 0.75 5.87 -11.36
N VAL A 82 -0.06 4.99 -10.76
CA VAL A 82 0.33 4.24 -9.57
C VAL A 82 0.81 2.89 -10.05
N SER A 83 2.11 2.64 -9.90
CA SER A 83 2.71 1.32 -10.10
C SER A 83 2.01 0.29 -9.19
N PRO A 84 1.77 -0.95 -9.66
CA PRO A 84 1.06 -2.00 -8.92
C PRO A 84 1.81 -2.53 -7.67
N ASP A 85 2.98 -1.96 -7.36
CA ASP A 85 3.78 -2.25 -6.16
C ASP A 85 3.45 -1.34 -4.97
N ALA A 86 2.58 -0.33 -5.13
CA ALA A 86 2.02 0.40 -4.01
C ALA A 86 0.86 -0.42 -3.41
N ALA A 87 1.21 -1.40 -2.56
CA ALA A 87 0.29 -1.77 -1.49
C ALA A 87 -0.10 -0.49 -0.75
N PRO A 88 -1.37 -0.29 -0.33
CA PRO A 88 -1.65 0.72 0.68
C PRO A 88 -0.76 0.38 1.86
N SER A 89 0.23 1.23 2.09
CA SER A 89 0.99 1.20 3.32
C SER A 89 -0.05 1.24 4.44
N THR A 90 0.07 0.30 5.36
CA THR A 90 -0.29 0.60 6.74
C THR A 90 0.73 1.63 7.24
N ASP A 91 0.74 2.82 6.63
CA ASP A 91 1.49 3.94 7.15
C ASP A 91 0.79 4.28 8.45
N ALA A 92 1.50 3.99 9.53
CA ALA A 92 1.38 4.73 10.76
C ALA A 92 1.26 6.20 10.38
N VAL A 93 0.04 6.71 10.53
CA VAL A 93 -0.27 8.11 10.29
C VAL A 93 0.70 8.91 11.17
N PRO A 94 1.46 9.87 10.62
CA PRO A 94 2.24 10.76 11.47
C PRO A 94 1.22 11.49 12.33
N SER A 95 1.34 11.30 13.65
CA SER A 95 0.57 12.01 14.66
C SER A 95 0.95 13.49 14.64
N THR A 96 0.43 14.22 13.66
CA THR A 96 0.48 15.68 13.61
C THR A 96 -0.95 16.16 13.39
N SER A 97 -1.53 16.69 14.47
CA SER A 97 -2.90 17.22 14.61
C SER A 97 -4.02 16.19 14.50
N LEU A 98 -4.14 15.35 15.54
CA LEU A 98 -5.42 14.78 15.94
C LEU A 98 -6.29 15.92 16.46
N GLU A 99 -6.99 16.60 15.55
CA GLU A 99 -8.33 17.07 15.91
C GLU A 99 -9.06 15.80 16.36
N HIS A 100 -9.56 15.81 17.61
CA HIS A 100 -10.33 14.71 18.17
C HIS A 100 -11.67 14.62 17.43
N GLU A 101 -11.63 14.13 16.19
CA GLU A 101 -12.82 13.71 15.46
C GLU A 101 -13.46 12.59 16.29
N GLU A 102 -14.59 12.92 16.90
CA GLU A 102 -15.36 12.00 17.73
C GLU A 102 -15.68 10.76 16.89
N LEU A 103 -15.14 9.61 17.30
CA LEU A 103 -15.36 8.34 16.61
C LEU A 103 -16.71 7.80 17.02
N LEU A 104 -17.63 7.76 16.06
CA LEU A 104 -18.98 7.23 16.25
C LEU A 104 -18.99 5.72 16.05
N ASP A 105 -19.84 5.04 16.81
CA ASP A 105 -20.13 3.64 16.53
C ASP A 105 -20.96 3.55 15.23
N ALA A 106 -20.90 2.40 14.55
CA ALA A 106 -21.55 2.25 13.24
C ALA A 106 -23.04 2.58 13.26
N LYS A 107 -23.74 2.22 14.34
CA LYS A 107 -25.17 2.49 14.54
C LYS A 107 -25.45 3.99 14.65
N ASP A 108 -24.64 4.71 15.43
CA ASP A 108 -24.81 6.15 15.65
C ASP A 108 -24.50 6.94 14.38
N TYR A 109 -23.46 6.52 13.64
CA TYR A 109 -23.14 7.11 12.34
C TYR A 109 -24.29 6.93 11.32
N LEU A 110 -24.84 5.71 11.22
CA LEU A 110 -25.96 5.42 10.32
C LEU A 110 -27.22 6.21 10.70
N ALA A 111 -27.52 6.31 11.99
CA ALA A 111 -28.61 7.16 12.49
C ALA A 111 -28.40 8.63 12.13
N SER A 112 -27.17 9.14 12.24
CA SER A 112 -26.83 10.52 11.86
C SER A 112 -26.94 10.81 10.36
N THR A 113 -26.81 9.78 9.51
CA THR A 113 -26.91 9.88 8.05
C THR A 113 -28.32 9.56 7.53
N GLY A 114 -29.24 9.17 8.41
CA GLY A 114 -30.61 8.79 8.04
C GLY A 114 -30.71 7.42 7.37
N ASN A 115 -29.68 6.58 7.50
CA ASN A 115 -29.67 5.22 6.95
C ASN A 115 -30.14 4.21 8.00
N GLU A 116 -30.92 3.21 7.57
CA GLU A 116 -31.35 2.13 8.44
C GLU A 116 -30.21 1.14 8.72
N VAL A 117 -30.16 0.66 9.96
CA VAL A 117 -29.19 -0.34 10.42
C VAL A 117 -29.73 -1.73 10.08
N ASN A 118 -29.52 -2.18 8.84
CA ASN A 118 -29.93 -3.52 8.39
C ASN A 118 -28.75 -4.37 7.85
N GLY A 119 -27.55 -4.07 8.32
CA GLY A 119 -26.33 -4.76 7.90
C GLY A 119 -26.10 -6.10 8.59
N LEU A 120 -25.34 -6.97 7.91
CA LEU A 120 -24.84 -8.22 8.48
C LEU A 120 -23.92 -7.92 9.67
N VAL A 121 -24.24 -8.40 10.87
CA VAL A 121 -23.37 -8.28 12.05
C VAL A 121 -22.27 -9.34 11.96
N VAL A 122 -21.01 -8.94 12.08
CA VAL A 122 -19.85 -9.85 11.97
C VAL A 122 -18.91 -9.72 13.16
N ASP A 123 -18.23 -10.82 13.49
CA ASP A 123 -17.19 -10.92 14.51
C ASP A 123 -15.80 -10.53 13.98
N GLY A 124 -15.70 -10.25 12.68
CA GLY A 124 -14.46 -9.88 12.04
C GLY A 124 -13.55 -11.03 11.65
N GLN A 125 -14.05 -12.28 11.71
CA GLN A 125 -13.31 -13.49 11.37
C GLN A 125 -13.84 -14.14 10.10
N PHE A 126 -12.94 -14.52 9.20
CA PHE A 126 -13.24 -15.34 8.03
C PHE A 126 -12.97 -16.82 8.33
N ARG A 127 -14.03 -17.62 8.26
CA ARG A 127 -14.01 -19.07 8.54
C ARG A 127 -13.98 -19.93 7.28
N GLY A 128 -14.09 -19.31 6.10
CA GLY A 128 -14.04 -20.01 4.82
C GLY A 128 -12.63 -20.44 4.42
N TRP A 129 -12.59 -21.24 3.36
CA TRP A 129 -11.36 -21.64 2.67
C TRP A 129 -11.33 -21.06 1.25
N VAL A 130 -10.37 -21.48 0.43
CA VAL A 130 -10.31 -21.12 -0.98
C VAL A 130 -11.58 -21.60 -1.69
N ASP A 131 -12.12 -20.82 -2.65
CA ASP A 131 -13.24 -21.25 -3.50
C ASP A 131 -12.98 -22.65 -4.07
N ALA A 132 -13.97 -23.53 -3.97
CA ALA A 132 -13.81 -24.95 -4.29
C ALA A 132 -13.32 -25.19 -5.73
N ARG A 133 -13.77 -24.37 -6.69
CA ARG A 133 -13.39 -24.49 -8.11
C ARG A 133 -11.91 -24.13 -8.29
N VAL A 134 -11.47 -23.07 -7.62
CA VAL A 134 -10.08 -22.62 -7.64
C VAL A 134 -9.19 -23.63 -6.91
N GLY A 135 -9.67 -24.19 -5.81
CA GLY A 135 -8.96 -25.22 -5.05
C GLY A 135 -8.70 -26.47 -5.88
N GLU A 136 -9.73 -27.00 -6.54
CA GLU A 136 -9.64 -28.16 -7.43
C GLU A 136 -8.72 -27.90 -8.62
N GLN A 137 -8.90 -26.75 -9.31
CA GLN A 137 -8.14 -26.42 -10.52
C GLN A 137 -6.62 -26.35 -10.28
N TYR A 138 -6.18 -25.86 -9.12
CA TYR A 138 -4.76 -25.64 -8.82
C TYR A 138 -4.15 -26.65 -7.84
N GLY A 139 -4.95 -27.63 -7.41
CA GLY A 139 -4.55 -28.64 -6.43
C GLY A 139 -4.18 -28.01 -5.08
N ILE A 140 -5.01 -27.08 -4.61
CA ILE A 140 -4.93 -26.54 -3.25
C ILE A 140 -5.73 -27.49 -2.35
N ALA A 141 -5.22 -27.77 -1.16
CA ALA A 141 -5.89 -28.60 -0.18
C ALA A 141 -7.31 -28.07 0.13
N THR A 142 -8.23 -28.93 0.55
CA THR A 142 -9.62 -28.53 0.83
C THR A 142 -9.79 -27.79 2.15
N SER A 143 -8.77 -27.87 3.02
CA SER A 143 -8.73 -27.25 4.34
C SER A 143 -7.30 -26.93 4.77
N ASP A 144 -7.17 -26.00 5.73
CA ASP A 144 -5.91 -25.60 6.39
C ASP A 144 -5.10 -26.81 6.91
N GLN A 145 -5.77 -27.86 7.40
CA GLN A 145 -5.10 -29.00 8.06
C GLN A 145 -4.43 -29.99 7.11
N GLU A 146 -4.80 -29.97 5.83
CA GLU A 146 -4.31 -30.91 4.83
C GLU A 146 -3.09 -30.38 4.07
N VAL A 147 -2.64 -29.16 4.37
CA VAL A 147 -1.50 -28.53 3.67
C VAL A 147 -0.22 -29.30 3.98
N PRO A 148 0.42 -29.97 3.00
CA PRO A 148 1.61 -30.77 3.27
C PRO A 148 2.77 -29.87 3.70
N SER A 149 3.36 -30.19 4.86
CA SER A 149 4.55 -29.51 5.38
C SER A 149 5.75 -29.76 4.48
N GLY A 150 5.94 -28.94 3.45
CA GLY A 150 7.06 -29.04 2.52
C GLY A 150 6.74 -28.67 1.07
N SER A 151 5.48 -28.47 0.70
CA SER A 151 5.09 -28.13 -0.67
C SER A 151 5.33 -26.64 -0.98
N SER A 152 6.59 -26.25 -1.21
CA SER A 152 6.84 -25.02 -1.98
C SER A 152 6.46 -25.31 -3.43
N ALA A 153 5.29 -24.83 -3.86
CA ALA A 153 4.90 -24.97 -5.26
C ALA A 153 5.90 -24.21 -6.13
N ALA A 154 6.30 -24.80 -7.26
CA ALA A 154 6.91 -24.04 -8.34
C ALA A 154 5.97 -22.87 -8.66
N SER A 155 6.52 -21.66 -8.79
CA SER A 155 5.73 -20.48 -9.13
C SER A 155 4.89 -20.79 -10.36
N VAL A 156 3.56 -20.71 -10.25
CA VAL A 156 2.65 -20.87 -11.39
C VAL A 156 2.93 -19.78 -12.45
N TYR A 157 3.57 -18.69 -12.03
CA TYR A 157 4.14 -17.66 -12.88
C TYR A 157 5.62 -17.94 -13.14
N ALA A 158 5.94 -18.91 -14.00
CA ALA A 158 7.28 -19.05 -14.56
C ALA A 158 7.34 -18.30 -15.91
N GLY A 159 8.23 -17.30 -16.05
CA GLY A 159 8.48 -16.60 -17.32
C GLY A 159 8.69 -15.07 -17.20
N PRO A 160 8.75 -14.33 -18.34
CA PRO A 160 9.01 -12.88 -18.39
C PRO A 160 8.03 -12.01 -17.59
N ARG A 161 6.86 -12.57 -17.24
CA ARG A 161 5.78 -11.90 -16.50
C ARG A 161 6.15 -11.51 -15.06
N THR A 162 7.24 -12.05 -14.50
CA THR A 162 7.72 -11.70 -13.16
C THR A 162 8.84 -10.66 -13.18
N ALA A 163 9.25 -10.18 -14.36
CA ALA A 163 10.29 -9.16 -14.47
C ALA A 163 9.80 -7.84 -13.85
N GLY A 164 10.58 -7.29 -12.92
CA GLY A 164 10.27 -6.04 -12.23
C GLY A 164 9.36 -6.19 -11.00
N TRP A 165 8.94 -7.41 -10.64
CA TRP A 165 8.18 -7.62 -9.40
C TRP A 165 9.05 -7.42 -8.15
N SER A 166 8.46 -6.84 -7.10
CA SER A 166 9.08 -6.75 -5.78
C SER A 166 9.31 -8.12 -5.14
N ALA A 167 10.31 -8.22 -4.25
CA ALA A 167 10.67 -9.48 -3.57
C ALA A 167 9.49 -10.14 -2.85
N ILE A 168 8.59 -9.34 -2.25
CA ILE A 168 7.38 -9.81 -1.56
C ILE A 168 6.40 -10.44 -2.57
N ARG A 169 6.28 -9.83 -3.75
CA ARG A 169 5.41 -10.32 -4.83
C ARG A 169 5.93 -11.64 -5.40
N LEU A 170 7.24 -11.80 -5.58
CA LEU A 170 7.85 -13.08 -5.96
C LEU A 170 7.67 -14.15 -4.88
N LYS A 171 7.82 -13.79 -3.60
CA LYS A 171 7.66 -14.74 -2.48
C LYS A 171 6.24 -15.29 -2.43
N SER A 172 5.24 -14.40 -2.38
CA SER A 172 3.82 -14.77 -2.36
C SER A 172 3.39 -15.61 -3.57
N ALA A 173 3.97 -15.37 -4.75
CA ALA A 173 3.67 -16.16 -5.96
C ALA A 173 4.03 -17.65 -5.83
N LYS A 174 4.99 -18.01 -4.97
CA LYS A 174 5.39 -19.40 -4.69
C LYS A 174 4.54 -20.07 -3.61
N GLU A 175 3.72 -19.30 -2.92
CA GLU A 175 2.99 -19.75 -1.73
C GLU A 175 1.58 -20.27 -2.04
N LEU A 176 1.13 -20.31 -3.31
CA LEU A 176 -0.26 -20.68 -3.68
C LEU A 176 -0.80 -21.93 -2.95
N ARG A 177 -0.03 -23.02 -2.91
CA ARG A 177 -0.45 -24.28 -2.26
C ARG A 177 -0.18 -24.32 -0.75
N LYS A 178 0.83 -23.58 -0.28
CA LYS A 178 1.27 -23.60 1.13
C LYS A 178 0.52 -22.60 2.00
N ASN A 179 0.33 -21.40 1.47
CA ASN A 179 -0.37 -20.29 2.10
C ASN A 179 -1.18 -19.57 1.02
N PRO A 180 -2.35 -20.13 0.65
CA PRO A 180 -3.21 -19.53 -0.37
C PRO A 180 -3.63 -18.10 0.01
N ASN A 181 -3.80 -17.80 1.30
CA ASN A 181 -4.11 -16.45 1.75
C ASN A 181 -3.03 -15.43 1.33
N ALA A 182 -1.75 -15.75 1.51
CA ALA A 182 -0.66 -14.86 1.12
C ALA A 182 -0.57 -14.65 -0.41
N PHE A 183 -0.89 -15.69 -1.18
CA PHE A 183 -0.97 -15.62 -2.63
C PHE A 183 -2.12 -14.71 -3.08
N PHE A 184 -3.36 -15.05 -2.71
CA PHE A 184 -4.56 -14.35 -3.17
C PHE A 184 -4.68 -12.93 -2.61
N TYR A 185 -3.91 -12.58 -1.58
CA TYR A 185 -3.82 -11.21 -1.12
C TYR A 185 -3.27 -10.26 -2.20
N ARG A 186 -2.39 -10.74 -3.09
CA ARG A 186 -1.68 -9.92 -4.10
C ARG A 186 -1.86 -10.39 -5.54
N HIS A 187 -2.26 -11.63 -5.73
CA HIS A 187 -2.38 -12.27 -7.03
C HIS A 187 -3.80 -12.77 -7.22
N VAL A 188 -4.30 -12.66 -8.45
CA VAL A 188 -5.52 -13.35 -8.87
C VAL A 188 -5.21 -14.81 -9.18
N ALA A 189 -6.24 -15.62 -9.44
CA ALA A 189 -6.01 -16.98 -9.92
C ALA A 189 -5.10 -16.97 -11.17
N PRO A 190 -4.23 -17.97 -11.35
CA PRO A 190 -3.43 -18.10 -12.56
C PRO A 190 -4.30 -17.98 -13.82
N HIS A 191 -3.75 -17.39 -14.89
CA HIS A 191 -4.44 -17.12 -16.16
C HIS A 191 -5.55 -16.06 -16.13
N GLU A 192 -5.94 -15.53 -14.97
CA GLU A 192 -6.83 -14.37 -14.88
C GLU A 192 -6.06 -13.04 -14.94
N LYS A 193 -6.75 -12.00 -15.37
CA LYS A 193 -6.27 -10.62 -15.31
C LYS A 193 -6.92 -9.93 -14.12
N GLN A 194 -6.11 -9.17 -13.38
CA GLN A 194 -6.63 -8.37 -12.28
C GLN A 194 -7.51 -7.23 -12.79
N ALA A 195 -8.70 -7.09 -12.20
CA ALA A 195 -9.59 -5.97 -12.46
C ALA A 195 -9.02 -4.70 -11.83
N MET A 196 -8.92 -3.64 -12.64
CA MET A 196 -8.49 -2.30 -12.24
C MET A 196 -9.67 -1.36 -12.47
N GLY A 197 -10.26 -0.85 -11.39
CA GLY A 197 -11.40 0.06 -11.47
C GLY A 197 -12.44 -0.17 -10.38
N ASP A 198 -13.57 0.49 -10.57
CA ASP A 198 -14.72 0.46 -9.66
C ASP A 198 -15.33 -0.93 -9.54
N TRP A 199 -16.04 -1.17 -8.44
CA TRP A 199 -16.71 -2.44 -8.16
C TRP A 199 -18.02 -2.55 -8.94
N THR A 200 -18.21 -3.65 -9.67
CA THR A 200 -19.48 -3.93 -10.35
C THR A 200 -20.53 -4.45 -9.38
N ALA A 201 -21.80 -4.42 -9.79
CA ALA A 201 -22.89 -4.97 -9.00
C ALA A 201 -22.74 -6.49 -8.76
N GLU A 202 -22.25 -7.22 -9.75
CA GLU A 202 -21.98 -8.67 -9.65
C GLU A 202 -20.87 -8.97 -8.64
N GLU A 203 -19.77 -8.21 -8.67
CA GLU A 203 -18.69 -8.34 -7.69
C GLU A 203 -19.16 -7.99 -6.28
N HIS A 204 -20.02 -6.99 -6.15
CA HIS A 204 -20.63 -6.61 -4.88
C HIS A 204 -21.53 -7.73 -4.33
N GLU A 205 -22.36 -8.34 -5.16
CA GLU A 205 -23.22 -9.46 -4.76
C GLU A 205 -22.37 -10.65 -4.28
N LEU A 206 -21.31 -10.99 -5.02
CA LEU A 206 -20.37 -12.04 -4.62
C LEU A 206 -19.68 -11.73 -3.29
N PHE A 207 -19.29 -10.47 -3.07
CA PHE A 207 -18.73 -10.02 -1.80
C PHE A 207 -19.70 -10.27 -0.64
N MET A 208 -20.95 -9.83 -0.78
CA MET A 208 -21.97 -9.97 0.26
C MET A 208 -22.37 -11.43 0.49
N ARG A 209 -22.48 -12.23 -0.57
CA ARG A 209 -22.74 -13.67 -0.48
C ARG A 209 -21.61 -14.38 0.29
N THR A 210 -20.35 -14.08 -0.04
CA THR A 210 -19.18 -14.68 0.62
C THR A 210 -19.12 -14.27 2.09
N ALA A 211 -19.35 -12.98 2.40
CA ALA A 211 -19.38 -12.48 3.76
C ALA A 211 -20.48 -13.14 4.61
N THR A 212 -21.66 -13.37 4.02
CA THR A 212 -22.79 -14.04 4.69
C THR A 212 -22.49 -15.51 4.94
N ALA A 213 -21.85 -16.20 3.98
CA ALA A 213 -21.56 -17.63 4.09
C ALA A 213 -20.40 -17.97 5.03
N HIS A 214 -19.37 -17.11 5.08
CA HIS A 214 -18.09 -17.45 5.71
C HIS A 214 -17.60 -16.44 6.76
N GLY A 215 -18.31 -15.33 6.95
CA GLY A 215 -17.82 -14.18 7.70
C GLY A 215 -16.88 -13.31 6.87
N VAL A 216 -16.33 -12.25 7.47
CA VAL A 216 -15.41 -11.31 6.80
C VAL A 216 -14.61 -10.55 7.86
N GLY A 217 -13.35 -10.17 7.56
CA GLY A 217 -12.62 -9.20 8.38
C GLY A 217 -11.12 -9.38 8.55
N ASP A 218 -10.54 -10.53 8.21
CA ASP A 218 -9.11 -10.83 8.46
C ASP A 218 -8.39 -11.50 7.27
N LYS A 219 -8.83 -12.69 6.83
CA LYS A 219 -8.17 -13.52 5.80
C LYS A 219 -8.58 -13.08 4.39
N TRP A 220 -8.24 -11.83 4.05
CA TRP A 220 -8.65 -11.20 2.79
C TRP A 220 -8.19 -11.92 1.53
N GLY A 221 -7.08 -12.66 1.56
CA GLY A 221 -6.66 -13.47 0.43
C GLY A 221 -7.59 -14.65 0.19
N LEU A 222 -7.91 -15.43 1.24
CA LEU A 222 -8.88 -16.52 1.11
C LEU A 222 -10.25 -15.99 0.67
N PHE A 223 -10.69 -14.88 1.27
CA PHE A 223 -11.93 -14.21 0.89
C PHE A 223 -11.95 -13.83 -0.60
N ALA A 224 -10.86 -13.23 -1.11
CA ALA A 224 -10.76 -12.81 -2.50
C ALA A 224 -10.80 -13.98 -3.50
N SER A 225 -10.47 -15.21 -3.09
CA SER A 225 -10.58 -16.36 -4.00
C SER A 225 -12.00 -16.65 -4.48
N HIS A 226 -13.02 -16.15 -3.76
CA HIS A 226 -14.44 -16.25 -4.14
C HIS A 226 -14.89 -15.15 -5.11
N ILE A 227 -14.07 -14.12 -5.33
CA ILE A 227 -14.38 -12.98 -6.19
C ILE A 227 -13.37 -12.93 -7.33
N PRO A 228 -13.73 -13.42 -8.53
CA PRO A 228 -12.79 -13.53 -9.65
C PRO A 228 -12.21 -12.15 -9.99
N GLN A 229 -10.97 -12.13 -10.49
CA GLN A 229 -10.25 -10.91 -10.88
C GLN A 229 -9.94 -9.88 -9.77
N ARG A 230 -10.44 -10.05 -8.53
CA ARG A 230 -10.10 -9.22 -7.37
C ARG A 230 -9.06 -9.91 -6.49
N VAL A 231 -8.29 -9.10 -5.78
CA VAL A 231 -7.27 -9.58 -4.82
C VAL A 231 -7.57 -9.10 -3.41
N GLY A 232 -6.95 -9.73 -2.41
CA GLY A 232 -7.29 -9.48 -1.01
C GLY A 232 -7.12 -8.03 -0.55
N TYR A 233 -6.06 -7.33 -0.98
CA TYR A 233 -5.94 -5.90 -0.60
C TYR A 233 -7.09 -5.05 -1.16
N GLN A 234 -7.61 -5.36 -2.35
CA GLN A 234 -8.76 -4.66 -2.94
C GLN A 234 -10.02 -4.94 -2.13
N CYS A 235 -10.24 -6.19 -1.71
CA CYS A 235 -11.37 -6.58 -0.88
C CYS A 235 -11.33 -5.87 0.48
N SER A 236 -10.16 -5.80 1.13
CA SER A 236 -9.98 -5.12 2.41
C SER A 236 -10.20 -3.60 2.33
N ALA A 237 -9.80 -2.98 1.21
CA ALA A 237 -10.04 -1.56 0.96
C ALA A 237 -11.54 -1.32 0.75
N TYR A 238 -12.17 -2.11 -0.13
CA TYR A 238 -13.60 -2.03 -0.39
C TYR A 238 -14.46 -2.21 0.86
N TYR A 239 -14.05 -3.12 1.73
CA TYR A 239 -14.71 -3.32 3.02
C TYR A 239 -14.74 -2.05 3.87
N ARG A 240 -13.58 -1.42 4.05
CA ARG A 240 -13.43 -0.22 4.90
C ARG A 240 -14.01 1.04 4.26
N GLU A 241 -13.88 1.18 2.94
CA GLU A 241 -14.25 2.40 2.22
C GLU A 241 -15.70 2.41 1.76
N SER A 242 -16.30 1.24 1.52
CA SER A 242 -17.63 1.14 0.94
C SER A 242 -18.60 0.28 1.75
N ILE A 243 -18.17 -0.86 2.30
CA ILE A 243 -19.11 -1.76 3.00
C ILE A 243 -19.49 -1.23 4.38
N ILE A 244 -18.50 -0.89 5.22
CA ILE A 244 -18.73 -0.40 6.59
C ILE A 244 -19.48 0.95 6.58
N PRO A 245 -19.06 1.98 5.81
CA PRO A 245 -19.72 3.29 5.88
C PRO A 245 -21.17 3.26 5.36
N ARG A 246 -21.50 2.33 4.45
CA ARG A 246 -22.88 2.11 3.98
C ARG A 246 -23.72 1.27 4.94
N GLY A 247 -23.15 0.77 6.04
CA GLY A 247 -23.87 -0.04 7.01
C GLY A 247 -24.30 -1.41 6.48
N LEU A 248 -23.68 -1.91 5.41
CA LEU A 248 -24.01 -3.23 4.83
C LEU A 248 -23.46 -4.37 5.69
N VAL A 249 -22.35 -4.11 6.39
CA VAL A 249 -21.77 -4.99 7.40
C VAL A 249 -21.44 -4.17 8.64
N LEU A 250 -21.82 -4.68 9.80
CA LEU A 250 -21.58 -4.07 11.09
C LEU A 250 -20.48 -4.87 11.80
N ASP A 251 -19.30 -4.26 11.93
CA ASP A 251 -18.14 -4.83 12.63
C ASP A 251 -17.79 -3.93 13.82
N ALA A 252 -17.86 -4.48 15.03
CA ALA A 252 -17.61 -3.75 16.27
C ALA A 252 -16.17 -3.24 16.39
N ARG A 253 -15.23 -3.82 15.65
CA ARG A 253 -13.81 -3.41 15.65
C ARG A 253 -13.57 -2.13 14.86
N PHE A 254 -14.58 -1.61 14.17
CA PHE A 254 -14.50 -0.38 13.41
C PHE A 254 -15.43 0.70 13.99
N LYS A 255 -14.88 1.91 14.10
CA LYS A 255 -15.64 3.13 14.32
C LYS A 255 -15.59 4.02 13.10
N LEU A 256 -16.54 4.92 12.96
CA LEU A 256 -16.65 5.83 11.83
C LEU A 256 -16.37 7.26 12.29
N THR A 257 -15.56 7.98 11.53
CA THR A 257 -15.49 9.43 11.69
C THR A 257 -16.81 10.06 11.20
N ARG A 258 -17.05 11.32 11.55
CA ARG A 258 -18.21 12.07 11.02
C ARG A 258 -18.21 12.14 9.48
N GLY A 259 -17.03 12.10 8.86
CA GLY A 259 -16.85 12.02 7.41
C GLY A 259 -17.06 10.63 6.78
N GLY A 260 -17.45 9.61 7.56
CA GLY A 260 -17.68 8.25 7.07
C GLY A 260 -16.43 7.41 6.84
N LYS A 261 -15.27 7.84 7.36
CA LYS A 261 -14.04 7.05 7.27
C LYS A 261 -14.04 5.98 8.36
N ALA A 262 -13.91 4.72 7.98
CA ALA A 262 -13.77 3.62 8.94
C ALA A 262 -12.37 3.60 9.57
N VAL A 263 -12.32 3.63 10.89
CA VAL A 263 -11.12 3.58 11.74
C VAL A 263 -11.18 2.29 12.56
N PHE A 264 -10.15 1.46 12.42
CA PHE A 264 -10.03 0.23 13.20
C PHE A 264 -9.60 0.55 14.63
N VAL A 265 -10.33 0.04 15.63
CA VAL A 265 -10.12 0.33 17.05
C VAL A 265 -9.74 -0.89 17.91
N GLY A 266 -9.78 -2.11 17.36
CA GLY A 266 -9.39 -3.34 18.06
C GLY A 266 -10.52 -4.34 18.17
#